data_AF-A0A0F9UJV7-F1
#
_entry.id   AF-A0A0F9UJV7-F1
#
_cell.length_a   1.000
_cell.length_b   1.000
_cell.length_c   1.000
_cell.angle_alpha   90.00
_cell.angle_beta   90.00
_cell.angle_gamma   90.00
#
_symmetry.space_group_name_H-M   'P 1'
#
loop_
_entity.id
_entity.type
_entity.pdbx_description
1 polymer ?
#
loop_
_entity_poly.entity_id
_entity_poly.type
_entity_poly.pdbx_seq_one_letter_code
_entity_poly.pdbx_strand_id
1 'polypeptide(L)'
;MGVKISQLTEAFSTIITDIFHLRTVGGIDRKIKGDNFINSILGFTTKGDFVVRGTNIPERLAVGILDSYLKGQGAGNLPIYEKLALRNTGIKIGAFTKTASATFNITDVGFEPSIIILISSAPVTDTAYSLGFDDANVHYSMRKDYQGIALVFNATYSIKIISGAGNDGWYGYISAFLSNGFTVVLTKTVVPPAITVMYLALP
;
A
#
# COMPACT_ATOMS: atom_id res chain seq x y z
N MET A 1 22.46 54.27 -40.04
CA MET A 1 21.39 54.62 -39.09
C MET A 1 21.73 53.99 -37.75
N GLY A 2 22.29 54.74 -36.81
CA GLY A 2 22.60 54.24 -35.46
C GLY A 2 21.55 54.74 -34.48
N VAL A 3 20.69 53.84 -33.99
CA VAL A 3 19.78 54.17 -32.88
C VAL A 3 20.65 54.39 -31.65
N LYS A 4 20.57 55.58 -31.05
CA LYS A 4 21.33 55.89 -29.84
C LYS A 4 20.75 55.06 -28.70
N ILE A 5 21.61 54.33 -27.97
CA ILE A 5 21.23 53.47 -26.84
C ILE A 5 20.37 54.20 -25.80
N SER A 6 20.55 55.51 -25.65
CA SER A 6 19.72 56.36 -24.77
C SER A 6 18.23 56.37 -25.15
N GLN A 7 17.88 56.25 -26.43
CA GLN A 7 16.50 56.21 -26.91
C GLN A 7 15.83 54.86 -26.63
N LEU A 8 16.61 53.78 -26.54
CA LEU A 8 16.12 52.47 -26.11
C LEU A 8 15.84 52.46 -24.61
N THR A 9 16.66 53.13 -23.80
CA THR A 9 16.47 53.18 -22.34
C THR A 9 15.21 53.95 -21.95
N GLU A 10 14.91 55.07 -22.61
CA GLU A 10 13.66 55.81 -22.40
C GLU A 10 12.43 55.00 -22.88
N ALA A 11 12.51 54.32 -24.02
CA ALA A 11 11.41 53.49 -24.51
C ALA A 11 11.10 52.31 -23.55
N PHE A 12 12.11 51.66 -23.00
CA PHE A 12 11.92 50.57 -22.02
C PHE A 12 11.42 51.09 -20.66
N SER A 13 11.87 52.27 -20.22
CA SER A 13 11.37 52.91 -19.00
C SER A 13 9.87 53.23 -19.12
N THR A 14 9.43 53.75 -20.26
CA THR A 14 8.01 54.09 -20.47
C THR A 14 7.13 52.84 -20.52
N ILE A 15 7.58 51.75 -21.16
CA ILE A 15 6.83 50.49 -21.23
C ILE A 15 6.70 49.82 -19.85
N ILE A 16 7.76 49.80 -19.05
CA ILE A 16 7.70 49.23 -17.69
C ILE A 16 6.82 50.10 -16.78
N THR A 17 6.87 51.42 -16.97
CA THR A 17 6.03 52.34 -16.20
C THR A 17 4.56 52.18 -16.58
N ASP A 18 4.22 51.98 -17.86
CA ASP A 18 2.83 51.75 -18.32
C ASP A 18 2.28 50.38 -17.92
N ILE A 19 3.11 49.33 -17.87
CA ILE A 19 2.69 48.00 -17.40
C ILE A 19 2.37 48.02 -15.89
N PHE A 20 3.12 48.80 -15.10
CA PHE A 20 2.85 48.98 -13.67
C PHE A 20 1.86 50.11 -13.36
N HIS A 21 1.66 51.05 -14.29
CA HIS A 21 0.63 52.08 -14.25
C HIS A 21 -0.53 51.74 -15.19
N LEU A 22 -1.00 50.50 -15.14
CA LEU A 22 -2.45 50.23 -15.22
C LEU A 22 -3.15 50.90 -14.01
N ARG A 23 -3.00 52.22 -13.95
CA ARG A 23 -3.62 53.19 -13.08
C ARG A 23 -4.95 53.53 -13.71
N THR A 24 -6.00 53.07 -13.06
CA THR A 24 -7.14 53.93 -12.71
C THR A 24 -7.65 54.84 -13.84
N VAL A 25 -8.13 54.24 -14.93
CA VAL A 25 -9.16 54.90 -15.75
C VAL A 25 -10.48 54.77 -14.97
N GLY A 26 -10.74 55.76 -14.12
CA GLY A 26 -11.98 55.92 -13.38
C GLY A 26 -11.92 55.49 -11.91
N GLY A 27 -11.24 56.28 -11.06
CA GLY A 27 -11.61 56.55 -9.65
C GLY A 27 -11.83 55.41 -8.64
N ILE A 28 -11.72 54.14 -9.04
CA ILE A 28 -11.85 53.00 -8.13
C ILE A 28 -10.43 52.50 -7.91
N ASP A 29 -9.87 52.91 -6.77
CA ASP A 29 -8.65 52.36 -6.20
C ASP A 29 -8.93 50.89 -5.82
N ARG A 30 -9.04 50.01 -6.82
CA ARG A 30 -9.04 48.57 -6.60
C ARG A 30 -7.61 48.22 -6.23
N LYS A 31 -7.25 48.46 -4.96
CA LYS A 31 -6.29 47.60 -4.27
C LYS A 31 -6.74 46.18 -4.55
N ILE A 32 -6.07 45.52 -5.49
CA ILE A 32 -6.11 44.08 -5.60
C ILE A 32 -5.49 43.62 -4.28
N LYS A 33 -6.32 43.48 -3.24
CA LYS A 33 -5.95 42.77 -2.02
C LYS A 33 -5.55 41.39 -2.55
N GLY A 34 -4.24 41.13 -2.61
CA GLY A 34 -3.68 39.91 -3.21
C GLY A 34 -4.34 38.65 -2.67
N ASP A 35 -4.85 38.73 -1.45
CA ASP A 35 -5.54 37.65 -0.74
C ASP A 35 -6.88 37.26 -1.37
N ASN A 36 -7.58 38.16 -2.09
CA ASN A 36 -8.90 37.87 -2.65
C ASN A 36 -8.85 37.40 -4.11
N PHE A 37 -7.83 37.80 -4.88
CA PHE A 37 -7.76 37.44 -6.31
C PHE A 37 -7.40 35.96 -6.52
N ILE A 38 -6.53 35.41 -5.67
CA ILE A 38 -6.18 33.99 -5.72
C ILE A 38 -7.37 33.13 -5.26
N ASN A 39 -8.06 33.55 -4.19
CA ASN A 39 -9.23 32.83 -3.68
C ASN A 39 -10.43 32.86 -4.65
N SER A 40 -10.65 33.97 -5.36
CA SER A 40 -11.75 34.08 -6.34
C SER A 40 -11.49 33.37 -7.66
N ILE A 41 -10.22 33.23 -8.08
CA ILE A 41 -9.84 32.53 -9.32
C ILE A 41 -9.80 31.01 -9.12
N LEU A 42 -9.41 30.54 -7.92
CA LEU A 42 -9.24 29.10 -7.65
C LEU A 42 -10.46 28.45 -6.97
N GLY A 43 -11.47 29.22 -6.58
CA GLY A 43 -12.74 28.67 -6.08
C GLY A 43 -12.59 27.85 -4.79
N PHE A 44 -11.68 28.26 -3.91
CA PHE A 44 -11.52 27.64 -2.60
C PHE A 44 -12.71 28.01 -1.72
N THR A 45 -13.71 27.13 -1.69
CA THR A 45 -14.97 27.38 -0.99
C THR A 45 -14.99 26.75 0.39
N THR A 46 -14.07 25.82 0.66
CA THR A 46 -14.06 24.99 1.87
C THR A 46 -12.63 24.79 2.43
N LYS A 47 -12.53 24.59 3.75
CA LYS A 47 -11.25 24.23 4.38
C LYS A 47 -10.87 22.81 3.94
N GLY A 48 -9.60 22.61 3.57
CA GLY A 48 -9.08 21.30 3.15
C GLY A 48 -9.13 21.05 1.63
N ASP A 49 -9.49 22.06 0.83
CA ASP A 49 -9.45 21.96 -0.64
C ASP A 49 -7.99 21.73 -1.12
N PHE A 50 -7.79 20.71 -1.95
CA PHE A 50 -6.51 20.45 -2.63
C PHE A 50 -6.55 20.99 -4.06
N VAL A 51 -5.49 21.69 -4.47
CA VAL A 51 -5.27 22.05 -5.90
C VAL A 51 -4.33 21.05 -6.52
N VAL A 52 -4.72 20.58 -7.69
CA VAL A 52 -3.94 19.69 -8.54
C VAL A 52 -3.72 20.36 -9.90
N ARG A 53 -2.66 19.96 -10.61
CA ARG A 53 -2.46 20.41 -12.00
C ARG A 53 -3.39 19.58 -12.89
N GLY A 54 -4.46 20.19 -13.38
CA GLY A 54 -5.31 19.62 -14.43
C GLY A 54 -4.63 19.65 -15.80
N THR A 55 -5.33 19.21 -16.83
CA THR A 55 -4.78 19.05 -18.20
C THR A 55 -4.17 20.35 -18.75
N ASN A 56 -4.80 21.50 -18.49
CA ASN A 56 -4.36 22.79 -19.04
C ASN A 56 -4.29 23.91 -18.00
N ILE A 57 -4.96 23.75 -16.85
CA ILE A 57 -5.00 24.74 -15.76
C ILE A 57 -4.97 24.02 -14.41
N PRO A 58 -4.50 24.67 -13.34
CA PRO A 58 -4.74 24.19 -11.98
C PRO A 58 -6.24 24.05 -11.74
N GLU A 59 -6.64 22.95 -11.11
CA GLU A 59 -8.03 22.68 -10.77
C GLU A 59 -8.15 22.15 -9.34
N ARG A 60 -9.34 22.29 -8.77
CA ARG A 60 -9.64 21.75 -7.45
C ARG A 60 -9.89 20.25 -7.57
N LEU A 61 -9.18 19.47 -6.78
CA LEU A 61 -9.47 18.04 -6.68
C LEU A 61 -10.87 17.85 -6.10
N ALA A 62 -11.67 16.96 -6.70
CA ALA A 62 -13.01 16.65 -6.20
C ALA A 62 -12.97 16.26 -4.72
N VAL A 63 -13.96 16.72 -3.94
CA VAL A 63 -14.02 16.43 -2.50
C VAL A 63 -14.13 14.92 -2.28
N GLY A 64 -13.25 14.40 -1.42
CA GLY A 64 -13.28 12.99 -1.04
C GLY A 64 -14.54 12.62 -0.25
N ILE A 65 -14.94 11.35 -0.34
CA ILE A 65 -16.01 10.80 0.49
C ILE A 65 -15.41 10.43 1.86
N LEU A 66 -16.22 10.45 2.93
CA LEU A 66 -15.80 9.94 4.24
C LEU A 66 -15.23 8.51 4.10
N ASP A 67 -14.20 8.18 4.88
CA ASP A 67 -13.49 6.88 4.88
C ASP A 67 -12.81 6.51 3.55
N SER A 68 -12.42 7.51 2.77
CA SER A 68 -11.55 7.33 1.59
C SER A 68 -10.14 7.87 1.85
N TYR A 69 -9.17 7.36 1.09
CA TYR A 69 -7.80 7.86 1.09
C TYR A 69 -7.45 8.39 -0.31
N LEU A 70 -6.51 9.34 -0.35
CA LEU A 70 -5.99 9.88 -1.59
C LEU A 70 -4.97 8.90 -2.19
N LYS A 71 -5.26 8.36 -3.37
CA LYS A 71 -4.42 7.41 -4.09
C LYS A 71 -3.83 8.05 -5.35
N GLY A 72 -2.52 7.93 -5.51
CA GLY A 72 -1.85 8.29 -6.76
C GLY A 72 -2.18 7.31 -7.89
N GLN A 73 -2.34 7.82 -9.11
CA GLN A 73 -2.66 7.03 -10.31
C GLN A 73 -1.47 6.90 -11.28
N GLY A 74 -0.25 7.14 -10.79
CA GLY A 74 0.95 7.25 -11.63
C GLY A 74 1.09 8.62 -12.30
N ALA A 75 2.17 8.80 -13.05
CA ALA A 75 2.48 10.08 -13.69
C ALA A 75 1.46 10.45 -14.77
N GLY A 76 1.05 11.72 -14.80
CA GLY A 76 0.11 12.26 -15.79
C GLY A 76 -1.37 12.05 -15.48
N ASN A 77 -1.70 11.26 -14.44
CA ASN A 77 -3.06 11.07 -13.97
C ASN A 77 -3.31 11.85 -12.68
N LEU A 78 -4.52 12.38 -12.52
CA LEU A 78 -4.93 13.03 -11.28
C LEU A 78 -5.07 12.00 -10.16
N PRO A 79 -4.70 12.34 -8.91
CA PRO A 79 -5.04 11.49 -7.77
C PRO A 79 -6.55 11.27 -7.65
N ILE A 80 -6.96 10.13 -7.11
CA ILE A 80 -8.37 9.82 -6.85
C ILE A 80 -8.58 9.51 -5.37
N TYR A 81 -9.79 9.75 -4.89
CA TYR A 81 -10.23 9.22 -3.61
C TYR A 81 -10.73 7.80 -3.80
N GLU A 82 -10.10 6.84 -3.13
CA GLU A 82 -10.53 5.44 -3.16
C GLU A 82 -10.97 5.01 -1.76
N LYS A 83 -12.04 4.21 -1.70
CA LYS A 83 -12.49 3.64 -0.43
C LYS A 83 -11.40 2.72 0.11
N LEU A 84 -11.08 2.87 1.40
CA LEU A 84 -10.19 1.92 2.06
C LEU A 84 -10.89 0.56 2.12
N ALA A 85 -10.34 -0.40 1.39
CA ALA A 85 -10.75 -1.80 1.43
C ALA A 85 -9.49 -2.64 1.63
N LEU A 86 -9.56 -3.72 2.40
CA LEU A 86 -8.42 -4.61 2.65
C LEU A 86 -7.79 -5.15 1.36
N ARG A 87 -8.60 -5.35 0.31
CA ARG A 87 -8.10 -5.71 -1.03
C ARG A 87 -7.22 -4.63 -1.68
N ASN A 88 -7.38 -3.38 -1.27
CA ASN A 88 -6.66 -2.21 -1.79
C ASN A 88 -5.44 -1.85 -0.93
N THR A 89 -5.26 -2.50 0.22
CA THR A 89 -4.11 -2.26 1.11
C THR A 89 -2.91 -3.15 0.79
N GLY A 90 -2.93 -3.85 -0.35
CA GLY A 90 -1.88 -4.80 -0.72
C GLY A 90 -1.88 -6.04 0.16
N ILE A 91 -3.03 -6.43 0.74
CA ILE A 91 -3.13 -7.64 1.57
C ILE A 91 -3.75 -8.76 0.73
N LYS A 92 -3.11 -9.94 0.72
CA LYS A 92 -3.66 -11.15 0.09
C LYS A 92 -3.99 -12.19 1.14
N ILE A 93 -5.21 -12.72 1.09
CA ILE A 93 -5.61 -13.92 1.83
C ILE A 93 -5.72 -15.07 0.84
N GLY A 94 -5.21 -16.24 1.22
CA GLY A 94 -5.42 -17.46 0.46
C GLY A 94 -5.27 -18.70 1.33
N ALA A 95 -5.39 -19.87 0.70
CA ALA A 95 -5.22 -21.14 1.38
C ALA A 95 -4.65 -22.20 0.43
N PHE A 96 -4.01 -23.21 0.99
CA PHE A 96 -3.63 -24.42 0.27
C PHE A 96 -3.79 -25.65 1.16
N THR A 97 -3.91 -26.81 0.52
CA THR A 97 -3.95 -28.12 1.20
C THR A 97 -2.89 -29.03 0.60
N LYS A 98 -2.20 -29.80 1.45
CA LYS A 98 -1.16 -30.76 1.03
C LYS A 98 -1.33 -32.10 1.73
N THR A 99 -1.03 -33.18 1.01
CA THR A 99 -1.09 -34.57 1.52
C THR A 99 0.29 -35.22 1.63
N ALA A 100 1.32 -34.62 1.02
CA ALA A 100 2.72 -35.05 1.03
C ALA A 100 3.67 -33.87 1.22
N SER A 101 4.92 -34.16 1.62
CA SER A 101 6.03 -33.19 1.65
C SER A 101 6.22 -32.55 0.27
N ALA A 102 6.47 -31.24 0.23
CA ALA A 102 6.72 -30.52 -1.00
C ALA A 102 7.42 -29.18 -0.72
N THR A 103 8.24 -28.75 -1.68
CA THR A 103 8.61 -27.34 -1.86
C THR A 103 7.84 -26.80 -3.06
N PHE A 104 7.13 -25.68 -2.90
CA PHE A 104 6.29 -25.13 -3.95
C PHE A 104 6.06 -23.63 -3.79
N ASN A 105 5.75 -22.98 -4.91
CA ASN A 105 5.48 -21.55 -4.93
C ASN A 105 3.98 -21.31 -4.78
N ILE A 106 3.62 -20.32 -3.97
CA ILE A 106 2.34 -19.62 -4.06
C ILE A 106 2.57 -18.42 -4.95
N THR A 107 1.95 -18.44 -6.13
CA THR A 107 1.90 -17.31 -7.06
C THR A 107 0.55 -16.61 -6.92
N ASP A 108 0.37 -15.47 -7.60
CA ASP A 108 -0.88 -14.69 -7.61
C ASP A 108 -1.19 -13.95 -6.30
N VAL A 109 -0.15 -13.59 -5.55
CA VAL A 109 -0.26 -12.66 -4.41
C VAL A 109 -0.48 -11.22 -4.91
N GLY A 110 0.11 -10.86 -6.04
CA GLY A 110 0.02 -9.55 -6.69
C GLY A 110 1.14 -8.58 -6.31
N PHE A 111 2.06 -9.00 -5.43
CA PHE A 111 3.19 -8.22 -4.93
C PHE A 111 4.23 -9.16 -4.30
N GLU A 112 5.42 -8.63 -4.01
CA GLU A 112 6.44 -9.28 -3.19
C GLU A 112 6.11 -9.09 -1.71
N PRO A 113 5.80 -10.15 -0.95
CA PRO A 113 5.48 -10.01 0.47
C PRO A 113 6.71 -9.62 1.29
N SER A 114 6.51 -8.87 2.37
CA SER A 114 7.52 -8.65 3.41
C SER A 114 7.34 -9.59 4.61
N ILE A 115 6.12 -10.10 4.84
CA ILE A 115 5.81 -11.05 5.90
C ILE A 115 4.57 -11.87 5.55
N ILE A 116 4.54 -13.12 6.00
CA ILE A 116 3.38 -14.01 5.92
C ILE A 116 2.93 -14.41 7.33
N ILE A 117 1.62 -14.31 7.58
CA ILE A 117 0.98 -14.90 8.77
C ILE A 117 0.24 -16.16 8.33
N LEU A 118 0.48 -17.27 9.02
CA LEU A 118 -0.01 -18.60 8.63
C LEU A 118 -0.93 -19.15 9.72
N ILE A 119 -2.08 -19.68 9.35
CA ILE A 119 -2.94 -20.47 10.24
C ILE A 119 -3.09 -21.83 9.62
N SER A 120 -2.68 -22.88 10.32
CA SER A 120 -2.73 -24.24 9.80
C SER A 120 -3.45 -25.20 10.73
N SER A 121 -4.13 -26.17 10.14
CA SER A 121 -4.83 -27.25 10.84
C SER A 121 -4.68 -28.58 10.12
N ALA A 122 -4.76 -29.67 10.89
CA ALA A 122 -4.82 -31.04 10.37
C ALA A 122 -6.14 -31.69 10.81
N PRO A 123 -6.92 -32.30 9.89
CA PRO A 123 -8.30 -32.71 10.13
C PRO A 123 -8.50 -33.99 10.97
N VAL A 124 -7.44 -34.67 11.43
CA VAL A 124 -7.62 -35.96 12.13
C VAL A 124 -8.23 -35.83 13.52
N THR A 125 -8.13 -34.66 14.14
CA THR A 125 -8.82 -34.28 15.38
C THR A 125 -8.85 -32.76 15.43
N ASP A 126 -10.01 -32.13 15.60
CA ASP A 126 -10.25 -30.68 15.61
C ASP A 126 -9.44 -29.86 16.66
N THR A 127 -8.40 -30.43 17.26
CA THR A 127 -7.62 -29.85 18.36
C THR A 127 -6.24 -29.34 17.94
N ALA A 128 -5.65 -29.83 16.84
CA ALA A 128 -4.29 -29.48 16.45
C ALA A 128 -4.27 -28.34 15.41
N TYR A 129 -3.72 -27.20 15.80
CA TYR A 129 -3.55 -26.04 14.92
C TYR A 129 -2.23 -25.33 15.22
N SER A 130 -1.77 -24.52 14.27
CA SER A 130 -0.70 -23.56 14.52
C SER A 130 -0.98 -22.20 13.91
N LEU A 131 -0.47 -21.16 14.58
CA LEU A 131 -0.39 -19.79 14.09
C LEU A 131 1.10 -19.44 13.93
N GLY A 132 1.50 -19.01 12.75
CA GLY A 132 2.88 -18.71 12.42
C GLY A 132 3.09 -17.35 11.79
N PHE A 133 4.33 -16.88 11.88
CA PHE A 133 4.85 -15.65 11.31
C PHE A 133 6.17 -15.97 10.60
N ASP A 134 6.37 -15.42 9.41
CA ASP A 134 7.52 -15.73 8.58
C ASP A 134 7.91 -14.55 7.68
N ASP A 135 9.17 -14.14 7.72
CA ASP A 135 9.78 -13.13 6.83
C ASP A 135 10.84 -13.73 5.86
N ALA A 136 10.79 -15.06 5.68
CA ALA A 136 11.76 -15.89 4.97
C ALA A 136 13.13 -16.09 5.66
N ASN A 137 13.46 -15.32 6.70
CA ASN A 137 14.70 -15.47 7.48
C ASN A 137 14.44 -15.88 8.93
N VAL A 138 13.36 -15.37 9.51
CA VAL A 138 12.87 -15.63 10.86
C VAL A 138 11.55 -16.39 10.75
N HIS A 139 11.51 -17.56 11.37
CA HIS A 139 10.34 -18.42 11.36
C HIS A 139 9.84 -18.60 12.79
N TYR A 140 8.60 -18.24 13.06
CA TYR A 140 8.02 -18.40 14.38
C TYR A 140 6.63 -19.04 14.30
N SER A 141 6.32 -19.96 15.19
CA SER A 141 4.96 -20.47 15.35
C SER A 141 4.59 -20.74 16.80
N MET A 142 3.30 -20.62 17.05
CA MET A 142 2.61 -21.13 18.22
C MET A 142 1.71 -22.27 17.78
N ARG A 143 1.73 -23.38 18.49
CA ARG A 143 0.89 -24.53 18.15
C ARG A 143 0.18 -25.09 19.37
N LYS A 144 -0.97 -25.71 19.11
CA LYS A 144 -1.67 -26.59 20.03
C LYS A 144 -1.56 -28.01 19.51
N ASP A 145 -1.23 -28.94 20.39
CA ASP A 145 -0.89 -30.31 20.03
C ASP A 145 -2.10 -31.23 20.11
N TYR A 146 -2.04 -32.37 19.40
CA TYR A 146 -3.04 -33.43 19.44
C TYR A 146 -3.46 -33.85 20.86
N GLN A 147 -2.51 -33.86 21.82
CA GLN A 147 -2.75 -34.27 23.21
C GLN A 147 -3.43 -33.20 24.07
N GLY A 148 -3.84 -32.06 23.50
CA GLY A 148 -4.47 -30.97 24.26
C GLY A 148 -3.50 -30.24 25.21
N ILE A 149 -2.19 -30.43 25.02
CA ILE A 149 -1.13 -29.77 25.79
C ILE A 149 -1.12 -28.26 25.53
N ALA A 150 -0.63 -27.51 26.51
CA ALA A 150 -0.37 -26.07 26.49
C ALA A 150 0.28 -25.59 25.17
N LEU A 151 0.01 -24.33 24.82
CA LEU A 151 0.59 -23.66 23.65
C LEU A 151 2.12 -23.77 23.66
N VAL A 152 2.70 -24.34 22.60
CA VAL A 152 4.15 -24.48 22.44
C VAL A 152 4.65 -23.50 21.38
N PHE A 153 5.73 -22.79 21.71
CA PHE A 153 6.42 -21.90 20.79
C PHE A 153 7.53 -22.62 20.02
N ASN A 154 7.75 -22.23 18.77
CA ASN A 154 8.82 -22.75 17.94
C ASN A 154 9.43 -21.63 17.10
N ALA A 155 10.76 -21.52 17.11
CA ALA A 155 11.52 -20.50 16.38
C ALA A 155 12.27 -21.07 15.16
N THR A 156 11.82 -22.24 14.65
CA THR A 156 12.44 -22.93 13.51
C THR A 156 11.48 -23.05 12.34
N TYR A 157 10.17 -23.12 12.61
CA TYR A 157 9.13 -23.34 11.64
C TYR A 157 7.98 -22.36 11.88
N SER A 158 7.44 -21.77 10.81
CA SER A 158 6.21 -20.98 10.85
C SER A 158 4.96 -21.84 10.61
N ILE A 159 5.12 -23.08 10.16
CA ILE A 159 4.06 -24.09 10.10
C ILE A 159 4.51 -25.27 10.94
N LYS A 160 3.84 -25.54 12.06
CA LYS A 160 4.17 -26.71 12.88
C LYS A 160 2.94 -27.32 13.54
N ILE A 161 2.54 -28.49 13.08
CA ILE A 161 1.44 -29.26 13.66
C ILE A 161 1.98 -30.63 14.06
N ILE A 162 1.74 -31.05 15.31
CA ILE A 162 1.93 -32.45 15.72
C ILE A 162 0.53 -33.05 15.89
N SER A 163 0.21 -34.02 15.05
CA SER A 163 -1.12 -34.62 14.95
C SER A 163 -1.15 -36.09 15.40
N GLY A 164 -0.09 -36.58 16.04
CA GLY A 164 0.04 -37.96 16.49
C GLY A 164 1.01 -38.09 17.68
N ALA A 165 1.32 -39.33 18.05
CA ALA A 165 2.31 -39.61 19.09
C ALA A 165 3.72 -39.20 18.64
N GLY A 166 4.54 -38.72 19.58
CA GLY A 166 5.92 -38.30 19.28
C GLY A 166 5.97 -37.03 18.42
N ASN A 167 6.81 -37.06 17.38
CA ASN A 167 7.02 -35.94 16.46
C ASN A 167 6.23 -36.09 15.14
N ASP A 168 5.14 -36.88 15.16
CA ASP A 168 4.36 -37.09 13.95
C ASP A 168 3.53 -35.86 13.57
N GLY A 169 3.85 -35.27 12.42
CA GLY A 169 3.35 -33.95 12.10
C GLY A 169 3.82 -33.35 10.79
N TRP A 170 3.42 -32.10 10.64
CA TRP A 170 3.77 -31.22 9.54
C TRP A 170 4.70 -30.12 10.04
N TYR A 171 5.75 -29.87 9.28
CA TYR A 171 6.79 -28.89 9.56
C TYR A 171 7.02 -28.07 8.31
N GLY A 172 6.97 -26.75 8.39
CA GLY A 172 7.18 -25.92 7.23
C GLY A 172 7.52 -24.49 7.56
N TYR A 173 8.00 -23.80 6.55
CA TYR A 173 8.43 -22.41 6.62
C TYR A 173 8.42 -21.79 5.23
N ILE A 174 8.50 -20.46 5.18
CA ILE A 174 8.69 -19.72 3.93
C ILE A 174 10.19 -19.62 3.69
N SER A 175 10.65 -20.09 2.54
CA SER A 175 12.08 -20.13 2.21
C SER A 175 12.55 -18.94 1.37
N ALA A 176 11.63 -18.27 0.69
CA ALA A 176 11.92 -17.10 -0.13
C ALA A 176 10.64 -16.31 -0.40
N PHE A 177 10.79 -14.99 -0.53
CA PHE A 177 9.82 -14.13 -1.19
C PHE A 177 10.16 -13.96 -2.67
N LEU A 178 9.11 -13.86 -3.47
CA LEU A 178 9.15 -13.73 -4.92
C LEU A 178 8.41 -12.46 -5.30
N SER A 179 8.71 -11.89 -6.47
CA SER A 179 8.07 -10.66 -6.96
C SER A 179 6.52 -10.70 -7.01
N ASN A 180 5.93 -11.89 -7.01
CA ASN A 180 4.48 -12.12 -7.05
C ASN A 180 4.03 -13.24 -6.09
N GLY A 181 4.73 -13.43 -4.96
CA GLY A 181 4.34 -14.40 -3.95
C GLY A 181 5.51 -14.95 -3.14
N PHE A 182 5.48 -16.25 -2.83
CA PHE A 182 6.45 -16.84 -1.89
C PHE A 182 6.62 -18.35 -2.08
N THR A 183 7.74 -18.89 -1.60
CA THR A 183 8.07 -20.31 -1.67
C THR A 183 7.90 -20.97 -0.31
N VAL A 184 7.02 -21.98 -0.24
CA VAL A 184 6.78 -22.78 0.96
C VAL A 184 7.64 -24.04 0.89
N VAL A 185 8.36 -24.35 1.98
CA VAL A 185 8.95 -25.66 2.23
C VAL A 185 8.09 -26.37 3.26
N LEU A 186 7.62 -27.57 2.94
CA LEU A 186 6.74 -28.34 3.80
C LEU A 186 7.19 -29.80 3.85
N THR A 187 7.48 -30.26 5.07
CA THR A 187 7.89 -31.63 5.38
C THR A 187 6.84 -32.30 6.23
N LYS A 188 6.44 -33.49 5.78
CA LYS A 188 5.53 -34.40 6.43
C LYS A 188 6.33 -35.54 7.04
N THR A 189 6.06 -35.90 8.29
CA THR A 189 6.53 -37.20 8.83
C THR A 189 5.50 -38.29 8.53
N VAL A 190 5.67 -39.51 9.02
CA VAL A 190 5.10 -40.71 8.38
C VAL A 190 3.56 -40.79 8.44
N VAL A 191 2.88 -40.14 9.40
CA VAL A 191 1.47 -40.49 9.74
C VAL A 191 0.43 -39.33 9.77
N PRO A 192 0.71 -38.03 9.55
CA PRO A 192 -0.37 -37.04 9.62
C PRO A 192 -1.29 -37.11 8.37
N PRO A 193 -2.57 -36.76 8.48
CA PRO A 193 -3.46 -36.57 7.33
C PRO A 193 -3.03 -35.33 6.51
N ALA A 194 -3.86 -34.92 5.55
CA ALA A 194 -3.66 -33.66 4.86
C ALA A 194 -3.51 -32.47 5.84
N ILE A 195 -2.71 -31.47 5.49
CA ILE A 195 -2.69 -30.17 6.19
C ILE A 195 -3.41 -29.15 5.33
N THR A 196 -4.20 -28.29 5.95
CA THR A 196 -4.72 -27.06 5.33
C THR A 196 -4.05 -25.87 5.99
N VAL A 197 -3.56 -24.94 5.19
CA VAL A 197 -2.91 -23.71 5.64
C VAL A 197 -3.61 -22.54 4.99
N MET A 198 -4.18 -21.66 5.80
CA MET A 198 -4.57 -20.32 5.40
C MET A 198 -3.38 -19.39 5.60
N TYR A 199 -3.22 -18.42 4.71
CA TYR A 199 -2.17 -17.42 4.82
C TYR A 199 -2.73 -16.01 4.61
N LEU A 200 -2.08 -15.06 5.26
CA LEU A 200 -2.22 -13.62 5.07
C LEU A 200 -0.85 -13.09 4.64
N ALA A 201 -0.73 -12.67 3.38
CA ALA A 201 0.45 -12.01 2.87
C ALA A 201 0.31 -10.50 3.01
N LEU A 202 1.35 -9.86 3.53
CA LEU A 202 1.46 -8.42 3.72
C LEU A 202 2.63 -7.89 2.87
N PRO A 203 2.49 -6.72 2.25
CA PRO A 203 3.54 -6.13 1.43
C PRO A 203 4.69 -5.59 2.29
#